data_AF-A0A803PI86-F1
#
_entry.id   AF-A0A803PI86-F1
#
_cell.length_a   1.000
_cell.length_b   1.000
_cell.length_c   1.000
_cell.angle_alpha   90.00
_cell.angle_beta   90.00
_cell.angle_gamma   90.00
#
_symmetry.space_group_name_H-M   'P 1'
#
loop_
_entity.id
_entity.type
_entity.pdbx_description
1 polymer ?
#
loop_
_entity_poly.entity_id
_entity_poly.type
_entity_poly.pdbx_seq_one_letter_code
_entity_poly.pdbx_strand_id
1 'polypeptide(L)'
;MGIHSPKGVINYLGLPLFRSRQKDVDFNFILDNLISKLQGWKAKTLSKAGRATLIKSVSLSMPIYAMQTTKLSSQMVSRIDGLVRDFWWGFEKGNRGLHLKAWDKLCMSKSLGGLGFRKTKEMNLAFLAKCGWNLLKGSQSLCCKILEAKYLRGKDFLSCSYKDSDSWFWKNVVKAKAILRKGACKVVSNGRATSIWRDPWIPHYKVPEDLLCIDQEV
;
A
#
# COMPACT_ATOMS: atom_id res chain seq x y z
N MET A 1 14.72 -33.62 -7.68
CA MET A 1 14.26 -32.49 -8.51
C MET A 1 15.22 -31.32 -8.32
N GLY A 2 16.23 -31.24 -9.18
CA GLY A 2 17.27 -30.22 -9.13
C GLY A 2 16.79 -28.91 -9.77
N ILE A 3 16.24 -28.02 -8.96
CA ILE A 3 16.25 -26.60 -9.31
C ILE A 3 17.62 -26.10 -8.87
N HIS A 4 18.59 -26.09 -9.79
CA HIS A 4 19.83 -25.37 -9.56
C HIS A 4 19.44 -23.92 -9.22
N SER A 5 19.85 -23.42 -8.05
CA SER A 5 19.63 -22.02 -7.71
C SER A 5 20.23 -21.19 -8.85
N PRO A 6 19.42 -20.42 -9.57
CA PRO A 6 19.93 -19.62 -10.67
C PRO A 6 20.98 -18.67 -10.13
N LYS A 7 22.18 -18.71 -10.72
CA LYS A 7 23.25 -17.77 -10.41
C LYS A 7 22.84 -16.42 -11.02
N GLY A 8 22.30 -15.52 -10.21
CA GLY A 8 21.88 -14.17 -10.62
C GLY A 8 20.49 -13.79 -10.11
N VAL A 9 20.16 -12.50 -10.20
CA VAL A 9 18.84 -11.98 -9.85
C VAL A 9 17.88 -12.27 -11.01
N ILE A 10 17.08 -13.35 -10.92
CA ILE A 10 16.01 -13.56 -11.90
C ILE A 10 14.90 -12.53 -11.65
N ASN A 11 14.62 -11.72 -12.67
CA ASN A 11 13.51 -10.78 -12.67
C ASN A 11 12.29 -11.38 -13.38
N TYR A 12 11.12 -11.21 -12.79
CA TYR A 12 9.83 -11.51 -13.40
C TYR A 12 8.93 -10.28 -13.33
N LEU A 13 8.47 -9.83 -14.49
CA LEU A 13 7.66 -8.60 -14.62
C LEU A 13 8.33 -7.38 -13.94
N GLY A 14 9.66 -7.29 -14.03
CA GLY A 14 10.44 -6.20 -13.45
C GLY A 14 10.66 -6.26 -11.94
N LEU A 15 10.26 -7.35 -11.26
CA LEU A 15 10.57 -7.59 -9.85
C LEU A 15 11.51 -8.78 -9.68
N PRO A 16 12.45 -8.75 -8.72
CA PRO A 16 13.25 -9.92 -8.41
C PRO A 16 12.35 -11.04 -7.87
N LEU A 17 12.41 -12.22 -8.49
CA LEU A 17 11.67 -13.42 -8.08
C LEU A 17 12.09 -13.86 -6.68
N PHE A 18 13.41 -13.88 -6.45
CA PHE A 18 14.00 -14.23 -5.17
C PHE A 18 14.35 -12.93 -4.45
N ARG A 19 13.76 -12.75 -3.26
CA ARG A 19 14.01 -11.57 -2.44
C ARG A 19 15.26 -11.76 -1.61
N SER A 20 16.11 -10.75 -1.60
CA SER A 20 17.31 -10.70 -0.78
C SER A 20 16.94 -10.51 0.68
N ARG A 21 17.89 -10.84 1.58
CA ARG A 21 17.77 -10.51 3.01
C ARG A 21 17.66 -9.00 3.23
N GLN A 22 18.30 -8.21 2.35
CA GLN A 22 18.24 -6.76 2.34
C GLN A 22 17.14 -6.27 1.39
N LYS A 23 15.99 -5.94 1.97
CA LYS A 23 14.76 -5.59 1.23
C LYS A 23 14.91 -4.35 0.36
N ASP A 24 15.67 -3.36 0.79
CA ASP A 24 15.77 -2.09 0.08
C ASP A 24 16.55 -2.20 -1.23
N VAL A 25 17.51 -3.13 -1.30
CA VAL A 25 18.34 -3.34 -2.50
C VAL A 25 17.50 -3.85 -3.65
N ASP A 26 16.57 -4.78 -3.37
CA ASP A 26 15.65 -5.36 -4.34
C ASP A 26 14.72 -4.33 -4.99
N PHE A 27 14.50 -3.16 -4.37
CA PHE A 27 13.62 -2.10 -4.87
C PHE A 27 14.38 -0.86 -5.34
N ASN A 28 15.71 -0.85 -5.30
CA ASN A 28 16.51 0.28 -5.79
C ASN A 28 16.25 0.56 -7.27
N PHE A 29 15.94 -0.45 -8.07
CA PHE A 29 15.56 -0.28 -9.48
C PHE A 29 14.38 0.69 -9.66
N ILE A 30 13.46 0.79 -8.68
CA ILE A 30 12.34 1.74 -8.72
C ILE A 30 12.87 3.17 -8.63
N LEU A 31 13.82 3.43 -7.73
CA LEU A 31 14.47 4.72 -7.59
C LEU A 31 15.26 5.05 -8.85
N ASP A 32 16.04 4.10 -9.37
CA ASP A 32 16.87 4.31 -10.56
C ASP A 32 16.01 4.63 -11.78
N ASN A 33 14.93 3.88 -11.98
CA ASN A 33 13.98 4.15 -13.05
C ASN A 33 13.30 5.51 -12.87
N LEU A 34 12.91 5.87 -11.65
CA LEU A 34 12.29 7.16 -11.36
C LEU A 34 13.28 8.29 -11.66
N ILE A 35 14.53 8.19 -11.17
CA ILE A 35 15.59 9.17 -11.42
C ILE A 35 15.86 9.30 -12.92
N SER A 36 15.96 8.19 -13.64
CA SER A 36 16.18 8.19 -15.10
C SER A 36 15.06 8.93 -15.84
N LYS A 37 13.79 8.68 -15.48
CA LYS A 37 12.65 9.41 -16.06
C LYS A 37 12.65 10.89 -15.69
N LEU A 38 12.90 11.22 -14.42
CA LEU A 38 12.94 12.60 -13.93
C LEU A 38 14.09 13.41 -14.56
N GLN A 39 15.25 12.80 -14.80
CA GLN A 39 16.38 13.42 -15.49
C GLN A 39 16.09 13.61 -16.99
N GLY A 40 15.45 12.63 -17.63
CA GLY A 40 15.02 12.74 -19.03
C GLY A 40 14.00 13.86 -19.24
N TRP A 41 13.15 14.11 -18.24
CA TRP A 41 12.20 15.24 -18.26
C TRP A 41 12.88 16.51 -17.77
N LYS A 42 13.49 17.28 -18.68
CA LYS A 42 14.02 18.61 -18.36
C LYS A 42 12.90 19.49 -17.75
N ALA A 43 12.93 19.67 -16.43
CA ALA A 43 11.95 20.48 -15.70
C ALA A 43 11.82 21.91 -16.26
N LYS A 44 12.87 22.45 -16.88
CA LYS A 44 12.92 23.79 -17.48
C LYS A 44 11.93 24.04 -18.63
N THR A 45 11.44 23.01 -19.32
CA THR A 45 10.50 23.19 -20.45
C THR A 45 9.04 22.84 -20.10
N LEU A 46 8.80 22.29 -18.90
CA LEU A 46 7.49 21.79 -18.51
C LEU A 46 6.74 22.81 -17.65
N SER A 47 5.51 23.11 -18.06
CA SER A 47 4.55 23.87 -17.25
C SER A 47 4.23 23.14 -15.94
N LYS A 48 3.75 23.87 -14.92
CA LYS A 48 3.31 23.26 -13.66
C LYS A 48 2.21 22.22 -13.86
N ALA A 49 1.28 22.47 -14.79
CA ALA A 49 0.26 21.50 -15.16
C ALA A 49 0.87 20.22 -15.76
N GLY A 50 1.84 20.36 -16.68
CA GLY A 50 2.56 19.22 -17.26
C GLY A 50 3.29 18.38 -16.22
N ARG A 51 3.98 19.02 -15.28
CA ARG A 51 4.65 18.32 -14.17
C ARG A 51 3.66 17.57 -13.28
N ALA A 52 2.51 18.18 -12.94
CA ALA A 52 1.48 17.53 -12.13
C ALA A 52 0.94 16.27 -12.82
N THR A 53 0.74 16.34 -14.14
CA THR A 53 0.28 15.21 -14.94
C THR A 53 1.31 14.08 -14.93
N LEU A 54 2.59 14.37 -15.22
CA LEU A 54 3.66 13.37 -15.23
C LEU A 54 3.87 12.69 -13.87
N ILE A 55 3.78 13.47 -12.78
CA ILE A 55 3.85 12.92 -11.43
C ILE A 55 2.76 11.88 -11.23
N LYS A 56 1.51 12.21 -11.60
CA LYS A 56 0.37 11.34 -11.36
C LYS A 56 0.34 10.12 -12.27
N SER A 57 0.64 10.29 -13.56
CA SER A 57 0.52 9.23 -14.56
C SER A 57 1.72 8.29 -14.60
N VAL A 58 2.92 8.79 -14.29
CA VAL A 58 4.16 8.02 -14.41
C VAL A 58 4.86 7.85 -13.07
N SER A 59 5.25 8.93 -12.38
CA SER A 59 6.07 8.80 -11.17
C SER A 59 5.39 8.00 -10.06
N LEU A 60 4.12 8.29 -9.80
CA LEU A 60 3.33 7.58 -8.79
C LEU A 60 2.86 6.20 -9.27
N SER A 61 2.85 5.92 -10.58
CA SER A 61 2.40 4.64 -11.12
C SER A 61 3.51 3.58 -11.17
N MET A 62 4.76 3.99 -11.36
CA MET A 62 5.93 3.10 -11.39
C MET A 62 6.05 2.16 -10.17
N PRO A 63 5.96 2.63 -8.91
CA PRO A 63 6.08 1.74 -7.76
C PRO A 63 4.83 0.87 -7.52
N ILE A 64 3.70 1.09 -8.22
CA ILE A 64 2.41 0.44 -7.91
C ILE A 64 2.54 -1.08 -7.90
N TYR A 65 3.18 -1.64 -8.92
CA TYR A 65 3.30 -3.10 -9.07
C TYR A 65 4.03 -3.73 -7.89
N ALA A 66 5.14 -3.13 -7.45
CA ALA A 66 5.88 -3.56 -6.26
C ALA A 66 5.04 -3.39 -4.98
N MET A 67 4.36 -2.25 -4.84
CA MET A 67 3.58 -1.89 -3.66
C MET A 67 2.33 -2.76 -3.45
N GLN A 68 1.82 -3.41 -4.50
CA GLN A 68 0.69 -4.34 -4.37
C GLN A 68 1.03 -5.59 -3.56
N THR A 69 2.29 -6.04 -3.61
CA THR A 69 2.72 -7.30 -2.95
C THR A 69 3.71 -7.08 -1.82
N THR A 70 4.27 -5.87 -1.70
CA THR A 70 5.37 -5.59 -0.76
C THR A 70 5.11 -4.33 0.02
N LYS A 71 5.39 -4.38 1.32
CA LYS A 71 5.49 -3.18 2.13
C LYS A 71 6.90 -2.60 1.96
N LEU A 72 7.01 -1.45 1.33
CA LEU A 72 8.27 -0.72 1.18
C LEU A 72 8.74 -0.18 2.53
N SER A 73 10.04 -0.03 2.71
CA SER A 73 10.61 0.59 3.91
C SER A 73 10.25 2.08 3.96
N SER A 74 10.21 2.63 5.18
CA SER A 74 9.99 4.06 5.37
C SER A 74 11.05 4.91 4.67
N GLN A 75 12.29 4.41 4.57
CA GLN A 75 13.38 5.09 3.88
C GLN A 75 13.13 5.14 2.37
N MET A 76 12.80 4.01 1.75
CA MET A 76 12.48 3.92 0.32
C MET A 76 11.33 4.86 -0.05
N VAL A 77 10.25 4.80 0.73
CA VAL A 77 9.07 5.66 0.56
C VAL A 77 9.43 7.14 0.65
N SER A 78 10.25 7.53 1.65
CA SER A 78 10.70 8.91 1.81
C SER A 78 11.55 9.39 0.64
N ARG A 79 12.42 8.51 0.09
CA ARG A 79 13.23 8.83 -1.09
C ARG A 79 12.37 9.02 -2.35
N ILE A 80 11.37 8.16 -2.57
CA ILE A 80 10.42 8.31 -3.68
C ILE A 80 9.66 9.64 -3.56
N ASP A 81 9.05 9.90 -2.41
CA ASP A 81 8.29 11.14 -2.19
C ASP A 81 9.20 12.38 -2.30
N GLY A 82 10.46 12.28 -1.86
CA GLY A 82 11.48 13.31 -2.03
C GLY A 82 11.78 13.62 -3.50
N LEU A 83 12.06 12.61 -4.32
CA LEU A 83 12.34 12.77 -5.75
C LEU A 83 11.16 13.40 -6.50
N VAL A 84 9.93 12.96 -6.20
CA VAL A 84 8.71 13.51 -6.80
C VAL A 84 8.50 14.98 -6.38
N ARG A 85 8.76 15.29 -5.11
CA ARG A 85 8.67 16.65 -4.57
C ARG A 85 9.69 17.57 -5.20
N ASP A 86 10.94 17.13 -5.34
CA ASP A 86 12.02 17.93 -5.93
C ASP A 86 11.72 18.22 -7.41
N PHE A 87 11.18 17.24 -8.15
CA PHE A 87 10.70 17.43 -9.51
C PHE A 87 9.53 18.42 -9.61
N TRP A 88 8.57 18.36 -8.69
CA TRP A 88 7.45 19.31 -8.63
C TRP A 88 7.96 20.76 -8.51
N TRP A 89 8.89 21.00 -7.58
CA TRP A 89 9.47 22.32 -7.38
C TRP A 89 10.45 22.72 -8.49
N GLY A 90 11.03 21.75 -9.19
CA GLY A 90 11.90 21.96 -10.35
C GLY A 90 13.36 22.16 -9.97
N PHE A 91 13.80 21.48 -8.92
CA PHE A 91 15.18 21.55 -8.49
C PHE A 91 16.05 20.72 -9.42
N GLU A 92 17.12 21.33 -9.93
CA GLU A 92 18.19 20.64 -10.65
C GLU A 92 19.28 20.19 -9.66
N LYS A 93 20.08 19.19 -10.05
CA LYS A 93 21.22 18.73 -9.25
C LYS A 93 22.11 19.93 -8.90
N GLY A 94 22.22 20.22 -7.60
CA GLY A 94 23.06 21.30 -7.07
C GLY A 94 22.32 22.57 -6.64
N ASN A 95 21.06 22.78 -7.06
CA ASN A 95 20.29 23.96 -6.66
C ASN A 95 19.12 23.57 -5.74
N ARG A 96 19.30 23.75 -4.43
CA ARG A 96 18.22 23.56 -3.44
C ARG A 96 17.35 24.81 -3.42
N GLY A 97 16.21 24.77 -4.10
CA GLY A 97 15.22 25.85 -3.97
C GLY A 97 14.36 25.69 -2.72
N LEU A 98 13.52 26.69 -2.46
CA LEU A 98 12.60 26.70 -1.34
C LEU A 98 11.32 25.90 -1.65
N HIS A 99 10.94 25.00 -0.75
CA HIS A 99 9.62 24.37 -0.77
C HIS A 99 8.58 25.34 -0.20
N LEU A 100 7.81 26.00 -1.06
CA LEU A 100 6.80 26.98 -0.61
C LEU A 100 5.59 26.33 0.09
N LYS A 101 5.37 25.02 -0.08
CA LYS A 101 4.26 24.29 0.55
C LYS A 101 4.72 22.89 0.96
N ALA A 102 4.31 22.47 2.15
CA ALA A 102 4.60 21.14 2.67
C ALA A 102 4.05 20.04 1.75
N TRP A 103 4.80 18.95 1.58
CA TRP A 103 4.40 17.81 0.75
C TRP A 103 3.02 17.27 1.13
N ASP A 104 2.77 17.18 2.44
CA ASP A 104 1.49 16.73 3.00
C ASP A 104 0.30 17.55 2.52
N LYS A 105 0.47 18.88 2.39
CA LYS A 105 -0.58 19.77 1.90
C LYS A 105 -0.74 19.68 0.38
N LEU A 106 0.31 19.32 -0.37
CA LEU A 106 0.21 19.03 -1.80
C LEU A 106 -0.52 17.71 -2.08
N CYS A 107 -0.37 16.73 -1.17
CA CYS A 107 -1.05 15.44 -1.26
C CYS A 107 -2.54 15.46 -0.89
N MET A 108 -3.03 16.53 -0.27
CA MET A 108 -4.46 16.66 0.02
C MET A 108 -5.31 16.62 -1.26
N SER A 109 -6.59 16.25 -1.13
CA SER A 109 -7.53 16.28 -2.26
C SER A 109 -7.68 17.69 -2.81
N LYS A 110 -8.08 17.80 -4.08
CA LYS A 110 -8.37 19.10 -4.71
C LYS A 110 -9.47 19.87 -3.98
N SER A 111 -10.48 19.16 -3.47
CA SER A 111 -11.56 19.74 -2.66
C SER A 111 -11.06 20.38 -1.37
N LEU A 112 -9.93 19.93 -0.84
CA LEU A 112 -9.31 20.47 0.38
C LEU A 112 -8.12 21.40 0.07
N GLY A 113 -8.02 21.93 -1.15
CA GLY A 113 -6.97 22.87 -1.55
C GLY A 113 -5.58 22.24 -1.80
N GLY A 114 -5.51 20.92 -1.97
CA GLY A 114 -4.31 20.20 -2.39
C GLY A 114 -4.27 19.93 -3.90
N LEU A 115 -3.19 19.30 -4.36
CA LEU A 115 -3.03 18.94 -5.77
C LEU A 115 -3.52 17.52 -6.08
N GLY A 116 -3.86 16.74 -5.05
CA GLY A 116 -4.24 15.33 -5.18
C GLY A 116 -3.06 14.43 -5.56
N PHE A 117 -1.84 14.78 -5.16
CA PHE A 117 -0.74 13.81 -5.16
C PHE A 117 -0.96 12.76 -4.08
N ARG A 118 -0.40 11.57 -4.23
CA ARG A 118 -0.55 10.51 -3.23
C ARG A 118 0.78 10.27 -2.56
N LYS A 119 0.81 10.23 -1.23
CA LYS A 119 2.00 9.81 -0.50
C LYS A 119 2.25 8.34 -0.77
N THR A 120 3.50 8.00 -1.09
CA THR A 120 3.86 6.62 -1.45
C THR A 120 3.57 5.66 -0.28
N LYS A 121 3.74 6.12 0.97
CA LYS A 121 3.41 5.35 2.19
C LYS A 121 1.95 4.92 2.24
N GLU A 122 1.07 5.88 2.04
CA GLU A 122 -0.39 5.70 2.16
C GLU A 122 -0.89 4.84 1.00
N MET A 123 -0.38 5.08 -0.21
CA MET A 123 -0.70 4.29 -1.38
C MET A 123 -0.27 2.82 -1.22
N ASN A 124 0.92 2.56 -0.68
CA ASN A 124 1.38 1.20 -0.42
C ASN A 124 0.47 0.46 0.58
N LEU A 125 0.14 1.12 1.68
CA LEU A 125 -0.76 0.58 2.70
C LEU A 125 -2.16 0.34 2.13
N ALA A 126 -2.67 1.24 1.29
CA ALA A 126 -3.97 1.10 0.65
C ALA A 126 -4.02 -0.10 -0.31
N PHE A 127 -2.95 -0.37 -1.06
CA PHE A 127 -2.89 -1.57 -1.91
C PHE A 127 -2.90 -2.87 -1.10
N LEU A 128 -2.15 -2.93 0.00
CA LEU A 128 -2.17 -4.08 0.90
C LEU A 128 -3.55 -4.26 1.57
N ALA A 129 -4.19 -3.15 1.94
CA ALA A 129 -5.55 -3.16 2.47
C ALA A 129 -6.56 -3.61 1.41
N LYS A 130 -6.41 -3.24 0.14
CA LYS A 130 -7.24 -3.72 -0.97
C LYS A 130 -7.18 -5.25 -1.08
N CYS A 131 -6.01 -5.86 -0.92
CA CYS A 131 -5.89 -7.32 -0.87
C CYS A 131 -6.68 -7.92 0.32
N GLY A 132 -6.54 -7.33 1.52
CA GLY A 132 -7.33 -7.75 2.69
C GLY A 132 -8.83 -7.57 2.51
N TRP A 133 -9.27 -6.51 1.85
CA TRP A 133 -10.67 -6.25 1.53
C TRP A 133 -11.24 -7.29 0.56
N ASN A 134 -10.47 -7.70 -0.45
CA ASN A 134 -10.89 -8.75 -1.37
C ASN A 134 -11.09 -10.10 -0.65
N LEU A 135 -10.27 -10.38 0.37
CA LEU A 135 -10.47 -11.56 1.24
C LEU A 135 -11.75 -11.43 2.07
N LEU A 136 -12.00 -10.25 2.65
CA LEU A 136 -13.23 -10.00 3.43
C LEU A 136 -14.51 -10.14 2.59
N LYS A 137 -14.49 -9.69 1.34
CA LYS A 137 -15.64 -9.80 0.43
C LYS A 137 -15.83 -11.23 -0.12
N GLY A 138 -14.90 -12.16 0.13
CA GLY A 138 -14.95 -13.49 -0.48
C GLY A 138 -14.78 -13.46 -2.00
N SER A 139 -13.83 -12.65 -2.51
CA SER A 139 -13.57 -12.55 -3.94
C SER A 139 -13.18 -13.90 -4.55
N GLN A 140 -13.81 -14.27 -5.67
CA GLN A 140 -13.59 -15.55 -6.35
C GLN A 140 -12.25 -15.64 -7.11
N SER A 141 -11.39 -14.63 -7.01
CA SER A 141 -10.05 -14.66 -7.60
C SER A 141 -9.22 -15.83 -7.06
N LEU A 142 -8.44 -16.48 -7.93
CA LEU A 142 -7.57 -17.60 -7.55
C LEU A 142 -6.63 -17.24 -6.39
N CYS A 143 -6.08 -16.03 -6.41
CA CYS A 143 -5.23 -15.52 -5.33
C CYS A 143 -5.96 -15.50 -3.98
N CYS A 144 -7.21 -15.03 -3.92
CA CYS A 144 -7.98 -15.04 -2.68
C CYS A 144 -8.27 -16.46 -2.20
N LYS A 145 -8.68 -17.37 -3.10
CA LYS A 145 -8.93 -18.78 -2.78
C LYS A 145 -7.70 -19.47 -2.17
N ILE A 146 -6.52 -19.25 -2.76
CA ILE A 146 -5.26 -19.82 -2.25
C ILE A 146 -4.92 -19.26 -0.86
N LEU A 147 -5.05 -17.94 -0.68
CA LEU A 147 -4.75 -17.30 0.62
C LEU A 147 -5.73 -17.75 1.71
N GLU A 148 -7.00 -17.88 1.37
CA GLU A 148 -8.05 -18.34 2.27
C GLU A 148 -7.81 -19.80 2.69
N ALA A 149 -7.57 -20.70 1.74
CA ALA A 149 -7.27 -22.10 2.01
C ALA A 149 -5.98 -22.28 2.82
N LYS A 150 -4.94 -21.49 2.53
CA LYS A 150 -3.63 -21.61 3.20
C LYS A 150 -3.64 -21.02 4.62
N TYR A 151 -4.15 -19.80 4.78
CA TYR A 151 -3.98 -19.01 6.00
C TYR A 151 -5.25 -18.85 6.85
N LEU A 152 -6.42 -18.68 6.23
CA LEU A 152 -7.65 -18.43 6.96
C LEU A 152 -8.30 -19.72 7.45
N ARG A 153 -8.35 -20.77 6.61
CA ARG A 153 -8.94 -22.08 6.95
C ARG A 153 -10.35 -21.96 7.58
N GLY A 154 -11.18 -21.09 7.01
CA GLY A 154 -12.53 -20.80 7.50
C GLY A 154 -12.63 -19.76 8.63
N LYS A 155 -11.53 -19.13 9.04
CA LYS A 155 -11.54 -18.03 10.01
C LYS A 155 -11.70 -16.67 9.34
N ASP A 156 -12.30 -15.72 10.07
CA ASP A 156 -12.43 -14.35 9.60
C ASP A 156 -11.08 -13.65 9.42
N PHE A 157 -10.92 -12.94 8.29
CA PHE A 157 -9.73 -12.14 8.06
C PHE A 157 -9.57 -11.04 9.13
N LEU A 158 -10.65 -10.47 9.66
CA LEU A 158 -10.55 -9.44 10.70
C LEU A 158 -9.98 -9.98 12.02
N SER A 159 -10.14 -11.27 12.34
CA SER A 159 -9.63 -11.88 13.58
C SER A 159 -8.25 -12.54 13.39
N CYS A 160 -7.80 -12.75 12.15
CA CYS A 160 -6.55 -13.49 11.90
C CYS A 160 -5.28 -12.79 12.42
N SER A 161 -4.31 -13.60 12.86
CA SER A 161 -2.93 -13.22 13.16
C SER A 161 -1.98 -13.95 12.20
N TYR A 162 -0.75 -13.45 12.05
CA TYR A 162 0.29 -14.12 11.26
C TYR A 162 1.29 -14.81 12.19
N LYS A 163 1.88 -15.91 11.71
CA LYS A 163 3.00 -16.62 12.34
C LYS A 163 4.33 -16.18 11.74
N ASP A 164 5.43 -16.42 12.43
CA ASP A 164 6.74 -16.05 11.89
C ASP A 164 7.19 -16.88 10.67
N SER A 165 6.67 -18.10 10.54
CA SER A 165 6.86 -18.93 9.36
C SER A 165 6.00 -18.51 8.15
N ASP A 166 5.04 -17.61 8.32
CA ASP A 166 4.16 -17.19 7.22
C ASP A 166 4.88 -16.35 6.17
N SER A 167 4.33 -16.35 4.95
CA SER A 167 4.93 -15.57 3.87
C SER A 167 4.93 -14.07 4.18
N TRP A 168 5.98 -13.39 3.73
CA TRP A 168 6.11 -11.93 3.87
C TRP A 168 4.91 -11.16 3.34
N PHE A 169 4.35 -11.61 2.23
CA PHE A 169 3.14 -11.02 1.66
C PHE A 169 1.96 -11.11 2.64
N TRP A 170 1.71 -12.30 3.21
CA TRP A 170 0.64 -12.49 4.18
C TRP A 170 0.81 -11.58 5.41
N LYS A 171 2.02 -11.53 5.98
CA LYS A 171 2.32 -10.63 7.10
C LYS A 171 2.00 -9.17 6.78
N ASN A 172 2.28 -8.71 5.56
CA ASN A 172 1.99 -7.35 5.13
C ASN A 172 0.48 -7.09 4.96
N VAL A 173 -0.26 -8.05 4.42
CA VAL A 173 -1.73 -7.97 4.29
C VAL A 173 -2.40 -7.94 5.67
N VAL A 174 -2.00 -8.84 6.59
CA VAL A 174 -2.52 -8.85 7.97
C VAL A 174 -2.17 -7.56 8.72
N LYS A 175 -0.99 -6.97 8.50
CA LYS A 175 -0.66 -5.65 9.07
C LYS A 175 -1.55 -4.52 8.53
N ALA A 176 -1.98 -4.59 7.27
CA ALA A 176 -2.88 -3.60 6.68
C ALA A 176 -4.33 -3.72 7.18
N LYS A 177 -4.68 -4.82 7.85
CA LYS A 177 -5.99 -5.04 8.51
C LYS A 177 -6.41 -3.91 9.45
N ALA A 178 -5.46 -3.27 10.12
CA ALA A 178 -5.74 -2.14 11.03
C ALA A 178 -6.42 -0.96 10.31
N ILE A 179 -6.14 -0.78 9.00
CA ILE A 179 -6.80 0.25 8.18
C ILE A 179 -8.22 -0.16 7.88
N LEU A 180 -8.44 -1.43 7.54
CA LEU A 180 -9.76 -1.97 7.26
C LEU A 180 -10.65 -1.91 8.50
N ARG A 181 -10.16 -2.28 9.68
CA ARG A 181 -10.93 -2.18 10.94
C ARG A 181 -11.45 -0.78 11.25
N LYS A 182 -10.78 0.28 10.77
CA LYS A 182 -11.20 1.67 11.00
C LYS A 182 -12.38 2.12 10.13
N GLY A 183 -12.66 1.44 9.01
CA GLY A 183 -13.66 1.90 8.05
C GLY A 183 -14.46 0.81 7.36
N ALA A 184 -14.17 -0.47 7.60
CA ALA A 184 -14.98 -1.59 7.13
C ALA A 184 -16.29 -1.63 7.91
N CYS A 185 -17.40 -1.67 7.20
CA CYS A 185 -18.70 -1.92 7.78
C CYS A 185 -19.36 -3.13 7.10
N LYS A 186 -20.02 -3.95 7.91
CA LYS A 186 -20.80 -5.09 7.44
C LYS A 186 -22.17 -4.62 7.01
N VAL A 187 -22.55 -4.97 5.79
CA VAL A 187 -23.90 -4.71 5.29
C VAL A 187 -24.83 -5.74 5.90
N VAL A 188 -25.82 -5.28 6.67
CA VAL A 188 -26.84 -6.15 7.26
C VAL A 188 -27.83 -6.54 6.16
N SER A 189 -27.93 -7.84 5.91
CA SER A 189 -29.00 -8.41 5.08
C SER A 189 -30.11 -8.92 6.01
N ASN A 190 -30.40 -10.22 6.00
CA ASN A 190 -31.42 -10.85 6.84
C ASN A 190 -31.05 -10.99 8.34
N GLY A 191 -29.95 -10.36 8.80
CA GLY A 191 -29.50 -10.38 10.19
C GLY A 191 -28.90 -11.69 10.72
N ARG A 192 -29.18 -12.86 10.11
CA ARG A 192 -28.78 -14.19 10.65
C ARG A 192 -27.28 -14.37 10.86
N ALA A 193 -26.47 -13.72 10.04
CA ALA A 193 -25.01 -13.78 10.11
C ALA A 193 -24.38 -12.55 10.78
N THR A 194 -25.15 -11.64 11.37
CA THR A 194 -24.65 -10.36 11.92
C THR A 194 -24.80 -10.32 13.44
N SER A 195 -23.70 -10.14 14.15
CA SER A 195 -23.73 -9.88 15.59
C SER A 195 -23.89 -8.38 15.84
N ILE A 196 -24.99 -7.99 16.48
CA ILE A 196 -25.33 -6.57 16.75
C ILE A 196 -24.21 -5.86 17.51
N TRP A 197 -23.57 -6.55 18.46
CA TRP A 197 -22.57 -5.98 19.35
C TRP A 197 -21.13 -6.15 18.85
N ARG A 198 -20.85 -7.20 18.07
CA ARG A 198 -19.46 -7.53 17.66
C ARG A 198 -19.12 -7.07 16.24
N ASP A 199 -20.10 -7.02 15.34
CA ASP A 199 -19.86 -6.61 13.96
C ASP A 199 -19.97 -5.09 13.81
N PRO A 200 -19.05 -4.42 13.08
CA PRO A 200 -19.20 -3.02 12.76
C PRO A 200 -20.24 -2.87 11.64
N TRP A 201 -21.52 -2.70 11.97
CA TRP A 201 -22.60 -2.55 10.98
C TRP A 201 -23.12 -1.10 10.85
N ILE A 202 -22.81 -0.23 11.81
CA ILE A 202 -23.12 1.20 11.76
C ILE A 202 -21.87 1.99 11.35
N PRO A 203 -21.89 2.76 10.25
CA PRO A 203 -20.79 3.62 9.85
C PRO A 203 -20.42 4.61 10.97
N HIS A 204 -19.13 4.74 11.27
CA HIS A 204 -18.58 5.67 12.27
C HIS A 204 -18.96 5.43 13.73
N TYR A 205 -19.79 4.42 14.02
CA TYR A 205 -20.08 4.02 15.40
C TYR A 205 -18.92 3.18 15.94
N LYS A 206 -18.34 3.64 17.06
CA LYS A 206 -17.37 2.83 17.81
C LYS A 206 -18.14 2.09 18.87
N VAL A 207 -18.11 0.75 18.83
CA VAL A 207 -18.63 -0.06 19.92
C VAL A 207 -17.81 0.28 21.18
N PRO A 208 -18.46 0.72 22.28
CA PRO A 208 -17.78 0.94 23.56
C PRO A 208 -17.08 -0.35 24.01
N GLU A 209 -15.81 -0.26 24.41
CA GLU A 209 -15.02 -1.42 24.86
C GLU A 209 -15.67 -2.14 26.06
N ASP A 210 -16.43 -1.40 26.88
CA ASP A 210 -17.13 -1.89 28.07
C ASP A 210 -18.23 -2.92 27.78
N LEU A 211 -18.75 -2.96 26.55
CA LEU A 211 -19.79 -3.92 26.13
C LEU A 211 -19.23 -5.24 25.59
N LEU A 212 -17.91 -5.35 25.37
CA LEU A 212 -17.27 -6.59 24.91
C LEU A 212 -17.02 -7.60 26.05
N CYS A 213 -17.11 -7.16 27.31
CA CYS A 213 -16.85 -7.97 28.49
C CYS A 213 -18.09 -8.65 29.09
N ILE A 214 -19.31 -8.28 28.68
CA ILE A 214 -20.54 -8.78 29.32
C ILE A 214 -20.93 -10.19 28.81
N ASP A 215 -20.41 -10.63 27.67
CA ASP A 215 -20.77 -11.91 27.05
C ASP A 215 -19.85 -13.10 27.41
N GLN A 216 -18.94 -12.98 28.39
CA GLN A 216 -18.08 -14.11 28.83
C GLN A 216 -18.67 -14.92 29.99
N GLU A 217 -19.84 -14.55 30.50
CA GLU A 217 -20.54 -15.26 31.58
C GLU A 217 -21.98 -15.65 31.18
N VAL A 218 -22.16 -16.42 30.10
CA VAL A 218 -23.33 -17.31 29.91
C VAL A 218 -22.92 -18.53 29.09
#